data_AF-A0A7Y0G5A3-F1
#
_entry.id   AF-A0A7Y0G5A3-F1
#
_cell.length_a   1.000
_cell.length_b   1.000
_cell.length_c   1.000
_cell.angle_alpha   90.00
_cell.angle_beta   90.00
_cell.angle_gamma   90.00
#
_symmetry.space_group_name_H-M   'P 1'
#
loop_
_entity.id
_entity.type
_entity.pdbx_description
1 polymer ?
#
loop_
_entity_poly.entity_id
_entity_poly.type
_entity_poly.pdbx_seq_one_letter_code
_entity_poly.pdbx_strand_id
1 'polypeptide(L)'
;MLKNDTSKPANTNALQDHPLQESALRGRTLSEKILSRAAGRPLRAGELAICSPDVAMGTDGSIPMALDYLERMRPGNAAPRHPDRLVFALDHYGSSSGAKAQALQARARAYALAYGVRVFDEAEGIGHQLILETGAARPGLLLVGADSHSTSYGAVNAFATGIGSSDLAGVLMCGQLWLKVPETVKVVLYGRLRMSASAKDVALWLARKYGAE
;
A
#
# COMPACT_ATOMS: atom_id res chain seq x y z
N MET A 1 43.00 61.37 -25.22
CA MET A 1 41.85 61.96 -24.51
C MET A 1 40.59 61.22 -24.94
N LEU A 2 39.73 60.68 -24.05
CA LEU A 2 38.73 61.37 -23.21
C LEU A 2 37.68 62.11 -24.09
N LYS A 3 36.34 61.98 -23.98
CA LYS A 3 35.34 61.20 -23.17
C LYS A 3 34.00 61.21 -23.97
N ASN A 4 32.89 60.49 -23.73
CA ASN A 4 32.36 59.52 -22.72
C ASN A 4 31.79 58.29 -23.52
N ASP A 5 31.22 57.17 -23.03
CA ASP A 5 30.19 56.78 -22.03
C ASP A 5 28.71 57.16 -22.34
N THR A 6 27.92 56.16 -22.75
CA THR A 6 26.47 56.02 -22.50
C THR A 6 26.11 54.56 -22.19
N SER A 7 26.48 54.12 -21.00
CA SER A 7 26.14 52.80 -20.44
C SER A 7 24.63 52.50 -20.43
N LYS A 8 24.23 51.40 -21.09
CA LYS A 8 22.93 50.74 -20.87
C LYS A 8 23.11 49.63 -19.82
N PRO A 9 22.26 49.54 -18.79
CA PRO A 9 22.25 48.36 -17.93
C PRO A 9 21.73 47.14 -18.73
N ALA A 10 22.48 46.05 -18.72
CA ALA A 10 22.00 44.77 -19.22
C ALA A 10 20.93 44.25 -18.24
N ASN A 11 19.68 44.12 -18.70
CA ASN A 11 18.59 43.58 -17.88
C ASN A 11 18.69 42.05 -17.79
N THR A 12 19.65 41.55 -17.04
CA THR A 12 19.90 40.12 -16.82
C THR A 12 18.91 39.52 -15.83
N ASN A 13 17.61 39.59 -16.16
CA ASN A 13 16.55 38.80 -15.54
C ASN A 13 16.13 37.65 -16.47
N ALA A 14 17.13 36.86 -16.87
CA ALA A 14 16.88 35.48 -17.24
C ALA A 14 16.49 34.73 -15.96
N LEU A 15 15.19 34.68 -15.67
CA LEU A 15 14.66 33.79 -14.65
C LEU A 15 15.09 32.37 -15.02
N GLN A 16 16.01 31.81 -14.25
CA GLN A 16 16.36 30.41 -14.37
C GLN A 16 15.15 29.62 -13.87
N ASP A 17 14.44 28.95 -14.79
CA ASP A 17 13.27 28.10 -14.50
C ASP A 17 13.70 26.94 -13.59
N HIS A 18 13.69 27.20 -12.28
CA HIS A 18 14.18 26.26 -11.29
C HIS A 18 13.15 25.13 -11.19
N PRO A 19 13.50 23.85 -11.48
CA PRO A 19 12.52 22.76 -11.64
C PRO A 19 11.70 22.44 -10.37
N LEU A 20 12.07 23.03 -9.23
CA LEU A 20 11.31 22.99 -7.99
C LEU A 20 9.98 23.77 -8.09
N GLN A 21 9.90 24.87 -8.84
CA GLN A 21 8.70 25.71 -8.94
C GLN A 21 7.58 25.05 -9.76
N GLU A 22 7.89 24.41 -10.89
CA GLU A 22 6.93 23.58 -11.65
C GLU A 22 6.27 22.51 -10.75
N SER A 23 7.08 21.86 -9.90
CA SER A 23 6.61 20.75 -9.05
C SER A 23 5.50 21.17 -8.08
N ALA A 24 5.48 22.44 -7.64
CA ALA A 24 4.51 22.98 -6.70
C ALA A 24 3.15 23.29 -7.36
N LEU A 25 3.16 23.68 -8.64
CA LEU A 25 1.97 24.05 -9.41
C LEU A 25 1.23 22.82 -9.99
N ARG A 26 1.94 21.71 -10.26
CA ARG A 26 1.32 20.48 -10.77
C ARG A 26 0.53 19.75 -9.68
N GLY A 27 -0.76 19.53 -9.94
CA GLY A 27 -1.68 18.85 -9.02
C GLY A 27 -1.36 17.35 -8.84
N ARG A 28 -1.30 16.90 -7.58
CA ARG A 28 -0.96 15.51 -7.21
C ARG A 28 -2.00 14.46 -7.62
N THR A 29 -1.53 13.27 -7.97
CA THR A 29 -2.37 12.06 -8.21
C THR A 29 -3.01 11.53 -6.92
N LEU A 30 -3.90 10.54 -7.01
CA LEU A 30 -4.48 9.91 -5.82
C LEU A 30 -3.40 9.21 -4.98
N SER A 31 -2.53 8.43 -5.61
CA SER A 31 -1.39 7.75 -4.97
C SER A 31 -0.46 8.73 -4.27
N GLU A 32 -0.07 9.82 -4.96
CA GLU A 32 0.78 10.86 -4.37
C GLU A 32 0.12 11.54 -3.16
N LYS A 33 -1.20 11.80 -3.21
CA LYS A 33 -1.95 12.39 -2.09
C LYS A 33 -2.01 11.46 -0.88
N ILE A 34 -2.34 10.18 -1.08
CA ILE A 34 -2.48 9.21 0.01
C ILE A 34 -1.13 8.91 0.65
N LEU A 35 -0.08 8.69 -0.16
CA LEU A 35 1.26 8.46 0.37
C LEU A 35 1.85 9.73 1.00
N SER A 36 1.52 10.95 0.50
CA SER A 36 1.89 12.20 1.20
C SER A 36 1.33 12.25 2.62
N ARG A 37 0.08 11.82 2.82
CA ARG A 37 -0.54 11.74 4.16
C ARG A 37 0.17 10.69 5.02
N ALA A 38 0.35 9.48 4.49
CA ALA A 38 0.95 8.37 5.23
C ALA A 38 2.43 8.60 5.64
N ALA A 39 3.16 9.42 4.88
CA ALA A 39 4.53 9.84 5.18
C ALA A 39 4.64 11.19 5.93
N GLY A 40 3.52 11.86 6.22
CA GLY A 40 3.50 13.16 6.90
C GLY A 40 4.10 14.35 6.12
N ARG A 41 4.51 14.17 4.86
CA ARG A 41 5.12 15.21 4.00
C ARG A 41 4.60 15.13 2.57
N PRO A 42 4.58 16.23 1.79
CA PRO A 42 4.31 16.16 0.36
C PRO A 42 5.30 15.21 -0.34
N LEU A 43 4.77 14.35 -1.22
CA LEU A 43 5.54 13.45 -2.09
C LEU A 43 5.18 13.66 -3.58
N ARG A 44 6.04 13.17 -4.47
CA ARG A 44 5.78 12.91 -5.90
C ARG A 44 6.20 11.50 -6.31
N ALA A 45 5.73 11.04 -7.46
CA ALA A 45 6.17 9.80 -8.08
C ALA A 45 7.70 9.71 -8.18
N GLY A 46 8.25 8.52 -7.94
CA GLY A 46 9.70 8.27 -7.90
C GLY A 46 10.35 8.41 -6.51
N GLU A 47 9.79 9.23 -5.60
CA GLU A 47 10.34 9.39 -4.25
C GLU A 47 10.20 8.11 -3.41
N LEU A 48 11.18 7.88 -2.53
CA LEU A 48 11.13 6.87 -1.48
C LEU A 48 10.75 7.55 -0.14
N ALA A 49 9.83 6.95 0.62
CA ALA A 49 9.39 7.47 1.91
C ALA A 49 9.08 6.36 2.91
N ILE A 50 9.30 6.64 4.20
CA ILE A 50 8.71 5.86 5.30
C ILE A 50 7.23 6.25 5.38
N CYS A 51 6.34 5.27 5.29
CA CYS A 51 4.90 5.44 5.38
C CYS A 51 4.34 4.66 6.57
N SER A 52 3.40 5.25 7.28
CA SER A 52 2.61 4.59 8.32
C SER A 52 1.31 4.06 7.70
N PRO A 53 1.09 2.74 7.54
CA PRO A 53 -0.19 2.21 7.09
C PRO A 53 -1.30 2.46 8.14
N ASP A 54 -2.53 2.58 7.65
CA ASP A 54 -3.72 2.66 8.50
C ASP A 54 -4.27 1.26 8.82
N VAL A 55 -4.08 0.29 7.90
CA VAL A 55 -4.31 -1.14 8.10
C VAL A 55 -3.19 -1.95 7.47
N ALA A 56 -2.73 -3.01 8.14
CA ALA A 56 -1.81 -4.01 7.61
C ALA A 56 -2.39 -5.43 7.76
N MET A 57 -2.47 -6.16 6.65
CA MET A 57 -3.01 -7.52 6.60
C MET A 57 -1.91 -8.59 6.56
N GLY A 58 -2.13 -9.73 7.21
CA GLY A 58 -1.40 -10.98 6.95
C GLY A 58 -2.36 -12.14 6.65
N THR A 59 -1.88 -13.14 5.90
CA THR A 59 -2.56 -14.42 5.67
C THR A 59 -2.01 -15.50 6.60
N ASP A 60 -2.74 -16.59 6.80
CA ASP A 60 -2.26 -17.79 7.50
C ASP A 60 -0.92 -18.35 7.01
N GLY A 61 -0.60 -18.18 5.72
CA GLY A 61 0.73 -18.45 5.16
C GLY A 61 1.77 -17.37 5.50
N SER A 62 1.41 -16.09 5.44
CA SER A 62 2.37 -14.98 5.61
C SER A 62 2.69 -14.64 7.07
N ILE A 63 1.70 -14.75 7.98
CA ILE A 63 1.82 -14.37 9.39
C ILE A 63 2.92 -15.18 10.09
N PRO A 64 2.98 -16.52 10.02
CA PRO A 64 4.01 -17.30 10.70
C PRO A 64 5.42 -16.93 10.23
N MET A 65 5.60 -16.67 8.93
CA MET A 65 6.86 -16.19 8.38
C MET A 65 7.22 -14.79 8.90
N ALA A 66 6.25 -13.88 8.99
CA ALA A 66 6.46 -12.56 9.58
C ALA A 66 6.83 -12.66 11.08
N LEU A 67 6.26 -13.61 11.81
CA LEU A 67 6.64 -13.90 13.20
C LEU A 67 8.05 -14.53 13.31
N ASP A 68 8.48 -15.34 12.35
CA ASP A 68 9.86 -15.85 12.29
C ASP A 68 10.89 -14.75 12.00
N TYR A 69 10.55 -13.77 11.17
CA TYR A 69 11.38 -12.57 11.00
C TYR A 69 11.35 -11.67 12.25
N LEU A 70 10.19 -11.48 12.87
CA LEU A 70 10.04 -10.67 14.08
C LEU A 70 10.87 -11.21 15.24
N GLU A 71 10.81 -12.52 15.52
CA GLU A 71 11.60 -13.17 16.58
C GLU A 71 13.11 -13.07 16.31
N ARG A 72 13.55 -13.06 15.04
CA ARG A 72 14.97 -12.84 14.68
C ARG A 72 15.41 -11.38 14.84
N MET A 73 14.52 -10.42 14.59
CA MET A 73 14.81 -8.98 14.76
C MET A 73 14.72 -8.55 16.23
N ARG A 74 13.82 -9.16 17.00
CA ARG A 74 13.57 -8.85 18.41
C ARG A 74 13.04 -10.11 19.13
N PRO A 75 13.94 -10.93 19.70
CA PRO A 75 13.57 -12.16 20.40
C PRO A 75 12.63 -11.94 21.59
N GLY A 76 11.89 -12.98 21.96
CA GLY A 76 10.98 -13.01 23.11
C GLY A 76 9.54 -12.65 22.77
N ASN A 77 9.04 -13.02 21.59
CA ASN A 77 7.67 -12.80 21.13
C ASN A 77 7.23 -11.32 21.23
N ALA A 78 7.86 -10.45 20.44
CA ALA A 78 7.63 -9.01 20.53
C ALA A 78 6.16 -8.61 20.24
N ALA A 79 5.57 -7.84 21.15
CA ALA A 79 4.28 -7.18 20.93
C ALA A 79 4.34 -6.22 19.72
N PRO A 80 3.29 -6.15 18.89
CA PRO A 80 3.26 -5.30 17.72
C PRO A 80 3.10 -3.83 18.09
N ARG A 81 3.59 -2.92 17.23
CA ARG A 81 3.55 -1.47 17.47
C ARG A 81 2.14 -0.88 17.49
N HIS A 82 1.25 -1.37 16.62
CA HIS A 82 -0.12 -0.88 16.42
C HIS A 82 -1.08 -2.05 16.16
N PRO A 83 -1.42 -2.87 17.19
CA PRO A 83 -2.33 -4.02 17.03
C PRO A 83 -3.72 -3.62 16.53
N ASP A 84 -4.15 -2.39 16.84
CA ASP A 84 -5.37 -1.73 16.35
C ASP A 84 -5.47 -1.65 14.82
N ARG A 85 -4.34 -1.74 14.12
CA ARG A 85 -4.22 -1.66 12.66
C ARG A 85 -3.95 -3.01 11.98
N LEU A 86 -3.84 -4.08 12.76
CA LEU A 86 -3.52 -5.40 12.23
C LEU A 86 -4.78 -6.22 11.99
N VAL A 87 -4.83 -6.88 10.83
CA VAL A 87 -5.87 -7.83 10.46
C VAL A 87 -5.22 -9.12 9.97
N PHE A 88 -5.51 -10.24 10.63
CA PHE A 88 -5.06 -11.57 10.23
C PHE A 88 -6.22 -12.29 9.56
N ALA A 89 -6.05 -12.75 8.32
CA ALA A 89 -7.02 -13.55 7.58
C ALA A 89 -6.55 -15.00 7.48
N LEU A 90 -7.39 -15.96 7.87
CA LEU A 90 -7.07 -17.38 7.91
C LEU A 90 -7.87 -18.14 6.83
N ASP A 91 -7.68 -17.71 5.58
CA ASP A 91 -8.58 -17.98 4.44
C ASP A 91 -7.94 -18.78 3.29
N HIS A 92 -6.63 -19.04 3.31
CA HIS A 92 -5.97 -19.84 2.27
C HIS A 92 -5.91 -21.34 2.64
N TYR A 93 -5.94 -21.66 3.93
CA TYR A 93 -5.99 -23.03 4.43
C TYR A 93 -7.34 -23.34 5.09
N GLY A 94 -7.80 -24.58 4.91
CA GLY A 94 -8.97 -25.11 5.60
C GLY A 94 -8.63 -26.35 6.42
N SER A 95 -9.64 -26.92 7.06
CA SER A 95 -9.59 -28.19 7.81
C SER A 95 -8.97 -29.35 7.02
N SER A 96 -9.12 -29.39 5.70
CA SER A 96 -8.52 -30.38 4.80
C SER A 96 -7.05 -30.12 4.42
N SER A 97 -6.50 -28.93 4.69
CA SER A 97 -5.10 -28.56 4.37
C SER A 97 -4.05 -29.23 5.26
N GLY A 98 -4.49 -30.01 6.25
CA GLY A 98 -3.64 -30.91 7.05
C GLY A 98 -2.88 -30.24 8.19
N ALA A 99 -2.28 -31.07 9.04
CA ALA A 99 -1.75 -30.67 10.35
C ALA A 99 -0.69 -29.55 10.30
N LYS A 100 0.10 -29.45 9.22
CA LYS A 100 1.09 -28.36 9.05
C LYS A 100 0.39 -27.00 8.88
N ALA A 101 -0.60 -26.92 8.00
CA ALA A 101 -1.35 -25.69 7.76
C ALA A 101 -2.16 -25.26 8.99
N GLN A 102 -2.79 -26.23 9.67
CA GLN A 102 -3.52 -25.98 10.92
C GLN A 102 -2.61 -25.51 12.07
N ALA A 103 -1.35 -26.00 12.15
CA ALA A 103 -0.36 -25.49 13.09
C ALA A 103 0.09 -24.04 12.76
N LEU A 104 0.18 -23.67 11.47
CA LEU A 104 0.46 -22.30 11.04
C LEU A 104 -0.67 -21.34 11.45
N GLN A 105 -1.93 -21.71 11.18
CA GLN A 105 -3.09 -20.94 11.65
C GLN A 105 -3.16 -20.86 13.18
N ALA A 106 -2.91 -21.96 13.91
CA ALA A 106 -2.89 -21.95 15.37
C ALA A 106 -1.84 -20.98 15.94
N ARG A 107 -0.65 -20.87 15.32
CA ARG A 107 0.37 -19.88 15.69
C ARG A 107 -0.11 -18.44 15.43
N ALA A 108 -0.78 -18.19 14.31
CA ALA A 108 -1.35 -16.89 13.99
C ALA A 108 -2.45 -16.48 14.99
N ARG A 109 -3.41 -17.39 15.28
CA ARG A 109 -4.45 -17.21 16.32
C ARG A 109 -3.83 -16.93 17.70
N ALA A 110 -2.78 -17.65 18.10
CA ALA A 110 -2.11 -17.47 19.38
C ALA A 110 -1.44 -16.09 19.52
N TYR A 111 -0.72 -15.62 18.49
CA TYR A 111 -0.14 -14.26 18.50
C TYR A 111 -1.22 -13.19 18.53
N ALA A 112 -2.30 -13.37 17.77
CA ALA A 112 -3.40 -12.42 17.73
C ALA A 112 -4.12 -12.31 19.08
N LEU A 113 -4.40 -13.44 19.73
CA LEU A 113 -4.97 -13.50 21.07
C LEU A 113 -4.07 -12.83 22.12
N ALA A 114 -2.74 -13.02 22.03
CA ALA A 114 -1.78 -12.42 22.96
C ALA A 114 -1.71 -10.88 22.87
N TYR A 115 -2.02 -10.30 21.70
CA TYR A 115 -1.82 -8.86 21.44
C TYR A 115 -3.06 -8.10 20.96
N GLY A 116 -4.24 -8.71 20.96
CA GLY A 116 -5.49 -8.06 20.58
C GLY A 116 -5.61 -7.71 19.09
N VAL A 117 -4.93 -8.47 18.22
CA VAL A 117 -5.03 -8.31 16.76
C VAL A 117 -6.36 -8.87 16.27
N ARG A 118 -7.01 -8.21 15.31
CA ARG A 118 -8.24 -8.74 14.70
C ARG A 118 -7.91 -9.97 13.85
N VAL A 119 -8.66 -11.04 14.06
CA VAL A 119 -8.68 -12.23 13.20
C VAL A 119 -9.98 -12.25 12.41
N PHE A 120 -9.90 -12.64 11.13
CA PHE A 120 -10.97 -13.27 10.38
C PHE A 120 -10.58 -14.73 10.22
N ASP A 121 -11.35 -15.63 10.83
CA ASP A 121 -10.98 -17.04 11.02
C ASP A 121 -11.47 -17.93 9.86
N GLU A 122 -11.15 -19.24 9.92
CA GLU A 122 -11.50 -20.21 8.89
C GLU A 122 -13.01 -20.20 8.64
N ALA A 123 -13.39 -20.14 7.35
CA ALA A 123 -14.77 -20.07 6.85
C ALA A 123 -15.58 -18.79 7.17
N GLU A 124 -15.00 -17.74 7.76
CA GLU A 124 -15.66 -16.41 7.77
C GLU A 124 -15.72 -15.80 6.36
N GLY A 125 -14.70 -16.02 5.53
CA GLY A 125 -14.63 -15.54 4.14
C GLY A 125 -13.21 -15.16 3.71
N ILE A 126 -13.07 -14.71 2.45
CA ILE A 126 -11.79 -14.24 1.92
C ILE A 126 -11.44 -12.90 2.59
N GLY A 127 -10.24 -12.78 3.15
CA GLY A 127 -9.80 -11.63 3.95
C GLY A 127 -9.91 -10.30 3.20
N HIS A 128 -9.64 -10.30 1.89
CA HIS A 128 -9.82 -9.12 1.04
C HIS A 128 -11.28 -8.66 0.94
N GLN A 129 -12.25 -9.58 0.91
CA GLN A 129 -13.67 -9.27 0.90
C GLN A 129 -14.10 -8.73 2.26
N LEU A 130 -13.70 -9.39 3.36
CA LEU A 130 -14.05 -8.98 4.72
C LEU A 130 -13.44 -7.61 5.09
N ILE A 131 -12.25 -7.26 4.60
CA ILE A 131 -11.66 -5.92 4.78
C ILE A 131 -12.46 -4.82 4.07
N LEU A 132 -13.12 -5.13 2.94
CA LEU A 132 -14.02 -4.22 2.24
C LEU A 132 -15.37 -4.13 2.96
N GLU A 133 -15.99 -5.26 3.30
CA GLU A 133 -17.33 -5.33 3.91
C GLU A 133 -17.39 -4.78 5.33
N THR A 134 -16.37 -5.05 6.16
CA THR A 134 -16.24 -4.42 7.50
C THR A 134 -15.84 -2.95 7.45
N GLY A 135 -15.58 -2.40 6.24
CA GLY A 135 -15.09 -1.05 6.05
C GLY A 135 -13.76 -0.78 6.76
N ALA A 136 -12.85 -1.77 6.79
CA ALA A 136 -11.47 -1.55 7.20
C ALA A 136 -10.69 -0.82 6.09
N ALA A 137 -10.96 -1.14 4.83
CA ALA A 137 -10.61 -0.30 3.69
C ALA A 137 -11.57 0.88 3.55
N ARG A 138 -11.05 2.11 3.39
CA ARG A 138 -11.84 3.34 3.19
C ARG A 138 -11.11 4.31 2.25
N PRO A 139 -11.83 5.25 1.59
CA PRO A 139 -11.22 6.28 0.75
C PRO A 139 -10.09 7.05 1.46
N GLY A 140 -8.96 7.24 0.80
CA GLY A 140 -7.82 8.02 1.32
C GLY A 140 -6.88 7.30 2.28
N LEU A 141 -7.19 6.07 2.70
CA LEU A 141 -6.32 5.25 3.55
C LEU A 141 -5.17 4.59 2.75
N LEU A 142 -4.09 4.30 3.45
CA LEU A 142 -3.01 3.41 3.02
C LEU A 142 -3.25 2.05 3.69
N LEU A 143 -3.48 1.03 2.86
CA LEU A 143 -3.50 -0.36 3.30
C LEU A 143 -2.30 -1.10 2.72
N VAL A 144 -1.75 -2.02 3.50
CA VAL A 144 -0.75 -2.99 3.01
C VAL A 144 -1.22 -4.39 3.38
N GLY A 145 -0.80 -5.40 2.63
CA GLY A 145 -1.06 -6.78 3.02
C GLY A 145 -0.02 -7.71 2.47
N ALA A 146 0.35 -8.74 3.24
CA ALA A 146 1.28 -9.76 2.78
C ALA A 146 0.62 -10.81 1.85
N ASP A 147 -0.23 -10.30 0.94
CA ASP A 147 -0.69 -10.97 -0.28
C ASP A 147 -0.70 -9.96 -1.46
N SER A 148 -0.46 -10.46 -2.66
CA SER A 148 -0.39 -9.67 -3.90
C SER A 148 -1.71 -8.99 -4.32
N HIS A 149 -2.86 -9.57 -3.98
CA HIS A 149 -4.19 -9.05 -4.32
C HIS A 149 -4.70 -7.98 -3.33
N SER A 150 -3.88 -7.59 -2.34
CA SER A 150 -4.13 -6.43 -1.46
C SER A 150 -4.38 -5.12 -2.24
N THR A 151 -3.92 -5.04 -3.49
CA THR A 151 -4.26 -3.98 -4.46
C THR A 151 -5.78 -3.79 -4.68
N SER A 152 -6.60 -4.81 -4.40
CA SER A 152 -8.07 -4.78 -4.54
C SER A 152 -8.75 -3.67 -3.74
N TYR A 153 -8.16 -3.23 -2.62
CA TYR A 153 -8.69 -2.11 -1.82
C TYR A 153 -8.69 -0.78 -2.57
N GLY A 154 -7.95 -0.67 -3.68
CA GLY A 154 -8.04 0.47 -4.60
C GLY A 154 -9.46 0.71 -5.15
N ALA A 155 -10.32 -0.31 -5.18
CA ALA A 155 -11.73 -0.20 -5.59
C ALA A 155 -12.53 0.80 -4.72
N VAL A 156 -12.14 1.03 -3.47
CA VAL A 156 -12.78 2.02 -2.56
C VAL A 156 -11.97 3.32 -2.43
N ASN A 157 -11.12 3.65 -3.42
CA ASN A 157 -10.25 4.84 -3.44
C ASN A 157 -9.23 4.91 -2.28
N ALA A 158 -8.82 3.76 -1.75
CA ALA A 158 -7.61 3.64 -0.94
C ALA A 158 -6.36 3.57 -1.85
N PHE A 159 -5.17 3.77 -1.29
CA PHE A 159 -3.94 3.23 -1.87
C PHE A 159 -3.64 1.91 -1.20
N ALA A 160 -3.37 0.86 -1.98
CA ALA A 160 -3.00 -0.42 -1.42
C ALA A 160 -2.02 -1.20 -2.30
N THR A 161 -1.17 -2.00 -1.65
CA THR A 161 -0.16 -2.84 -2.30
C THR A 161 0.04 -4.14 -1.53
N GLY A 162 0.43 -5.18 -2.26
CA GLY A 162 1.06 -6.35 -1.65
C GLY A 162 2.45 -6.00 -1.11
N ILE A 163 2.88 -6.71 -0.06
CA ILE A 163 4.21 -6.60 0.58
C ILE A 163 4.73 -8.00 0.94
N GLY A 164 6.02 -8.14 1.28
CA GLY A 164 6.57 -9.41 1.77
C GLY A 164 6.27 -9.68 3.25
N SER A 165 6.41 -10.94 3.68
CA SER A 165 6.32 -11.29 5.11
C SER A 165 7.41 -10.60 5.95
N SER A 166 8.57 -10.27 5.35
CA SER A 166 9.62 -9.45 5.96
C SER A 166 9.18 -8.00 6.21
N ASP A 167 8.46 -7.40 5.26
CA ASP A 167 7.91 -6.06 5.39
C ASP A 167 6.79 -6.04 6.43
N LEU A 168 5.93 -7.08 6.44
CA LEU A 168 4.92 -7.25 7.48
C LEU A 168 5.57 -7.35 8.86
N ALA A 169 6.67 -8.10 9.01
CA ALA A 169 7.43 -8.14 10.26
C ALA A 169 8.01 -6.77 10.66
N GLY A 170 8.42 -5.96 9.68
CA GLY A 170 8.76 -4.55 9.88
C GLY A 170 7.58 -3.73 10.42
N VAL A 171 6.41 -3.85 9.81
CA VAL A 171 5.17 -3.19 10.27
C VAL A 171 4.74 -3.69 11.66
N LEU A 172 4.88 -4.97 11.98
CA LEU A 172 4.69 -5.48 13.35
C LEU A 172 5.65 -4.77 14.31
N MET A 173 6.95 -4.69 13.99
CA MET A 173 7.99 -4.17 14.87
C MET A 173 7.91 -2.64 15.09
N CYS A 174 7.72 -1.85 14.03
CA CYS A 174 7.80 -0.38 14.08
C CYS A 174 6.55 0.37 13.61
N GLY A 175 5.52 -0.33 13.11
CA GLY A 175 4.26 0.29 12.65
C GLY A 175 4.37 1.06 11.33
N GLN A 176 5.47 0.90 10.60
CA GLN A 176 5.78 1.64 9.38
C GLN A 176 6.51 0.73 8.36
N LEU A 177 6.56 1.16 7.10
CA LEU A 177 7.39 0.52 6.07
C LEU A 177 7.89 1.54 5.03
N TRP A 178 8.91 1.16 4.26
CA TRP A 178 9.37 1.95 3.12
C TRP A 178 8.50 1.70 1.89
N LEU A 179 8.01 2.77 1.25
CA LEU A 179 7.31 2.71 -0.03
C LEU A 179 7.94 3.70 -1.01
N LYS A 180 8.15 3.25 -2.25
CA LYS A 180 8.43 4.14 -3.38
C LYS A 180 7.10 4.59 -3.98
N VAL A 181 6.90 5.89 -4.18
CA VAL A 181 5.68 6.42 -4.78
C VAL A 181 5.64 6.05 -6.26
N PRO A 182 4.61 5.32 -6.73
CA PRO A 182 4.53 4.91 -8.12
C PRO A 182 4.08 6.04 -9.03
N GLU A 183 4.48 5.96 -10.30
CA GLU A 183 3.84 6.71 -11.39
C GLU A 183 2.37 6.24 -11.55
N THR A 184 1.55 7.02 -12.26
CA THR A 184 0.11 6.77 -12.34
C THR A 184 -0.39 6.75 -13.79
N VAL A 185 -0.73 5.56 -14.30
CA VAL A 185 -1.40 5.40 -15.59
C VAL A 185 -2.89 5.75 -15.46
N LYS A 186 -3.32 6.85 -16.07
CA LYS A 186 -4.73 7.28 -16.06
C LYS A 186 -5.54 6.53 -17.15
N VAL A 187 -6.19 5.44 -16.78
CA VAL A 187 -7.25 4.82 -17.59
C VAL A 187 -8.53 5.66 -17.45
N VAL A 188 -9.21 5.96 -18.57
CA VAL A 188 -10.55 6.57 -18.55
C VAL A 188 -11.48 5.71 -19.40
N LEU A 189 -12.61 5.32 -18.80
CA LEU A 189 -13.64 4.50 -19.43
C LEU A 189 -14.88 5.39 -19.69
N TYR A 190 -15.49 5.24 -20.86
CA TYR A 190 -16.63 6.05 -21.29
C TYR A 190 -17.76 5.14 -21.84
N GLY A 191 -18.99 5.63 -21.82
CA GLY A 191 -20.17 4.89 -22.29
C GLY A 191 -20.79 3.99 -21.21
N ARG A 192 -21.35 2.85 -21.63
CA ARG A 192 -21.96 1.83 -20.75
C ARG A 192 -21.55 0.44 -21.23
N LEU A 193 -21.48 -0.53 -20.32
CA LEU A 193 -21.29 -1.94 -20.67
C LEU A 193 -22.51 -2.47 -21.45
N ARG A 194 -22.25 -3.42 -22.36
CA ARG A 194 -23.31 -4.24 -22.96
C ARG A 194 -23.81 -5.24 -21.92
N MET A 195 -25.06 -5.69 -21.99
CA MET A 195 -25.62 -6.61 -20.99
C MET A 195 -24.85 -7.94 -20.84
N SER A 196 -24.13 -8.35 -21.88
CA SER A 196 -23.28 -9.56 -21.91
C SER A 196 -21.84 -9.31 -21.45
N ALA A 197 -21.54 -8.19 -20.79
CA ALA A 197 -20.19 -7.80 -20.38
C ALA A 197 -20.17 -7.24 -18.96
N SER A 198 -19.13 -7.59 -18.21
CA SER A 198 -18.97 -7.33 -16.78
C SER A 198 -17.70 -6.52 -16.47
N ALA A 199 -17.49 -6.18 -15.20
CA ALA A 199 -16.22 -5.61 -14.74
C ALA A 199 -15.02 -6.56 -14.96
N LYS A 200 -15.23 -7.89 -14.97
CA LYS A 200 -14.17 -8.87 -15.25
C LYS A 200 -13.69 -8.77 -16.69
N ASP A 201 -14.59 -8.56 -17.64
CA ASP A 201 -14.25 -8.41 -19.06
C ASP A 201 -13.45 -7.13 -19.31
N VAL A 202 -13.78 -6.03 -18.61
CA VAL A 202 -12.99 -4.80 -18.61
C VAL A 202 -11.60 -5.04 -18.05
N ALA A 203 -11.48 -5.73 -16.91
CA ALA A 203 -10.19 -6.04 -16.30
C ALA A 203 -9.30 -6.93 -17.19
N LEU A 204 -9.88 -7.96 -17.83
CA LEU A 204 -9.18 -8.83 -18.79
C LEU A 204 -8.77 -8.07 -20.07
N TRP A 205 -9.62 -7.17 -20.58
CA TRP A 205 -9.28 -6.31 -21.71
C TRP A 205 -8.14 -5.34 -21.37
N LEU A 206 -8.13 -4.76 -20.17
CA LEU A 206 -7.05 -3.92 -19.69
C LEU A 206 -5.73 -4.71 -19.56
N ALA A 207 -5.76 -5.89 -18.95
CA ALA A 207 -4.58 -6.77 -18.86
C ALA A 207 -4.04 -7.12 -20.26
N ARG A 208 -4.89 -7.49 -21.21
CA ARG A 208 -4.49 -7.72 -22.62
C ARG A 208 -3.92 -6.46 -23.29
N LYS A 209 -4.40 -5.26 -22.93
CA LYS A 209 -3.97 -4.00 -23.54
C LYS A 209 -2.62 -3.50 -23.00
N TYR A 210 -2.37 -3.69 -21.70
CA TYR A 210 -1.17 -3.18 -21.03
C TYR A 210 -0.07 -4.23 -20.87
N GLY A 211 -0.36 -5.52 -21.09
CA GLY A 211 0.63 -6.59 -20.98
C GLY A 211 0.88 -7.04 -19.55
N ALA A 212 1.87 -7.91 -19.40
CA ALA A 212 2.51 -8.27 -18.12
C ALA A 212 3.99 -7.84 -18.09
N GLU A 213 4.47 -7.25 -19.19
CA GLU A 213 5.83 -6.76 -19.48
C GLU A 213 5.68 -5.45 -20.28
#